data_AF-A0A0C9WNR6-F1
#
_entry.id   AF-A0A0C9WNR6-F1
#
_cell.length_a   1.000
_cell.length_b   1.000
_cell.length_c   1.000
_cell.angle_alpha   90.00
_cell.angle_beta   90.00
_cell.angle_gamma   90.00
#
_symmetry.space_group_name_H-M   'P 1'
#
loop_
_entity.id
_entity.type
_entity.pdbx_description
1 polymer ?
#
loop_
_entity_poly.entity_id
_entity_poly.type
_entity_poly.pdbx_seq_one_letter_code
_entity_poly.pdbx_strand_id
1 'polypeptide(L)' 'MEKQIVEHTMAAELRHYLSMMQWNVEKETDIAEWWQKHTELYPTLAHVTLDVLPSQASSVPSKQVFLGVKQGF' A
#
# COMPACT_ATOMS: atom_id res chain seq x y z
N MET A 1 13.47 7.37 20.74
CA MET A 1 13.38 8.77 20.27
C MET A 1 12.92 8.82 18.82
N GLU A 2 13.48 7.99 17.93
CA GLU A 2 13.13 7.93 16.51
C GLU A 2 11.67 7.57 16.23
N LYS A 3 11.09 6.63 16.99
CA LYS A 3 9.68 6.21 16.84
C LYS A 3 8.68 7.37 17.00
N GLN A 4 8.99 8.33 17.87
CA GLN A 4 8.14 9.48 18.17
C GLN A 4 8.23 10.57 17.07
N ILE A 5 9.40 10.69 16.43
CA ILE A 5 9.63 11.60 15.29
C ILE A 5 8.90 11.08 14.05
N VAL A 6 8.96 9.78 13.82
CA VAL A 6 8.26 9.10 12.71
C VAL A 6 6.74 9.22 12.88
N GLU A 7 6.20 8.96 14.08
CA GLU A 7 4.76 9.10 14.37
C GLU A 7 4.26 10.55 14.19
N HIS A 8 5.04 11.55 14.63
CA HIS A 8 4.69 12.96 14.46
C HIS A 8 4.69 13.39 12.97
N THR A 9 5.62 12.86 12.18
CA THR A 9 5.76 13.15 10.75
C THR A 9 4.64 12.48 9.94
N MET A 10 4.36 11.20 10.21
CA MET A 10 3.25 10.46 9.58
C MET A 10 1.89 11.10 9.87
N ALA A 11 1.64 11.57 11.09
CA ALA A 11 0.38 12.24 11.43
C ALA A 11 0.19 13.59 10.70
N ALA A 12 1.28 14.28 10.35
CA ALA A 12 1.24 15.48 9.52
C ALA A 12 0.96 15.14 8.06
N GLU A 13 1.66 14.14 7.51
CA GLU A 13 1.43 13.60 6.16
C GLU A 13 -0.01 13.11 5.98
N LEU A 14 -0.55 12.37 6.96
CA LEU A 14 -1.93 11.87 6.94
C LEU A 14 -2.95 13.01 6.96
N ARG A 15 -2.75 14.04 7.77
CA ARG A 15 -3.64 15.21 7.80
C ARG A 15 -3.62 15.95 6.47
N HIS A 16 -2.45 16.06 5.84
CA HIS A 16 -2.33 16.67 4.51
C HIS A 16 -3.05 15.82 3.44
N TYR A 17 -2.84 14.50 3.44
CA TYR A 17 -3.55 13.57 2.56
C TYR A 17 -5.07 13.66 2.71
N LEU A 18 -5.58 13.63 3.94
CA LEU A 18 -7.02 13.73 4.22
C LEU A 18 -7.61 15.09 3.83
N SER A 19 -6.82 16.17 3.92
CA SER A 19 -7.22 17.50 3.45
C SER A 19 -7.29 17.60 1.92
N MET A 20 -6.55 16.74 1.20
CA MET A 20 -6.42 16.74 -0.26
C MET A 20 -7.24 15.63 -0.93
N MET A 21 -7.88 14.73 -0.15
CA MET A 21 -8.56 13.51 -0.61
C MET A 21 -9.75 13.74 -1.57
N GLN A 22 -10.05 14.99 -1.92
CA GLN A 22 -11.03 15.35 -2.94
C GLN A 22 -10.49 15.21 -4.37
N TRP A 23 -9.19 14.92 -4.56
CA TRP A 23 -8.54 14.87 -5.87
C TRP A 23 -8.58 13.46 -6.48
N ASN A 24 -9.49 13.24 -7.44
CA ASN A 24 -9.37 12.27 -8.54
C ASN A 24 -8.93 10.83 -8.23
N VAL A 25 -9.40 10.22 -7.14
CA VAL A 25 -9.31 8.75 -7.01
C VAL A 25 -10.54 8.15 -7.68
N GLU A 26 -10.40 7.78 -8.96
CA GLU A 26 -11.40 7.04 -9.72
C GLU A 26 -11.39 5.56 -9.31
N LYS A 27 -12.50 4.85 -9.52
CA LYS A 27 -12.67 3.44 -9.12
C LYS A 27 -11.64 2.52 -9.76
N GLU A 28 -11.16 2.87 -10.94
CA GLU A 28 -10.16 2.12 -11.71
C GLU A 28 -8.72 2.53 -11.36
N THR A 29 -8.51 3.45 -10.42
CA THR A 29 -7.17 3.90 -10.03
C THR A 29 -6.42 2.75 -9.35
N ASP A 30 -5.27 2.38 -9.89
CA ASP A 30 -4.33 1.52 -9.18
C ASP A 30 -3.78 2.28 -7.97
N ILE A 31 -4.28 1.91 -6.79
CA ILE A 31 -3.93 2.55 -5.52
C ILE A 31 -2.43 2.33 -5.23
N ALA A 32 -1.84 1.20 -5.61
CA ALA A 32 -0.42 0.94 -5.40
C ALA A 32 0.43 1.82 -6.32
N GLU A 33 0.05 1.97 -7.59
CA GLU A 33 0.72 2.89 -8.51
C GLU A 33 0.59 4.36 -8.03
N TRP A 34 -0.57 4.73 -7.49
CA TRP A 34 -0.80 6.06 -6.95
C TRP A 34 0.14 6.34 -5.77
N TRP A 35 0.26 5.43 -4.80
CA TRP A 35 1.17 5.62 -3.66
C TRP A 35 2.64 5.63 -4.08
N GLN A 36 3.04 4.84 -5.08
CA GLN A 36 4.40 4.88 -5.63
C GLN A 36 4.74 6.27 -6.21
N LYS A 37 3.81 6.89 -6.94
CA LYS A 37 3.98 8.25 -7.49
C LYS A 37 3.99 9.36 -6.44
N HIS A 38 3.40 9.12 -5.27
CA HIS A 38 3.29 10.12 -4.19
C HIS A 38 4.27 9.87 -3.03
N THR A 39 5.28 9.02 -3.22
CA THR A 39 6.34 8.75 -2.23
C THR A 39 7.15 9.99 -1.86
N GLU A 40 7.27 10.97 -2.76
CA GLU A 40 7.96 12.24 -2.46
C GLU A 40 7.14 13.17 -1.55
N LEU A 41 5.80 13.11 -1.65
CA LEU A 41 4.89 13.95 -0.86
C LEU A 41 4.56 13.34 0.50
N TYR A 42 4.53 12.02 0.56
CA TYR A 42 4.14 11.25 1.74
C TYR A 42 5.15 10.12 2.00
N PRO A 43 6.44 10.42 2.24
CA PRO A 43 7.48 9.39 2.28
C PRO A 43 7.25 8.35 3.36
N THR A 44 6.74 8.75 4.52
CA THR A 44 6.49 7.83 5.64
C THR A 44 5.20 7.05 5.40
N LEU A 45 4.13 7.76 5.05
CA LEU A 45 2.79 7.21 4.88
C LEU A 45 2.69 6.32 3.62
N ALA A 46 3.35 6.67 2.52
CA ALA A 46 3.40 5.87 1.30
C ALA A 46 4.14 4.55 1.54
N HIS A 47 5.24 4.55 2.29
CA HIS A 47 5.96 3.31 2.62
C HIS A 47 5.09 2.36 3.43
N VAL A 48 4.48 2.85 4.51
CA VAL A 48 3.57 2.05 5.35
C VAL A 48 2.39 1.54 4.53
N THR A 49 1.82 2.38 3.65
CA THR A 49 0.68 1.98 2.83
C THR A 49 1.07 0.95 1.78
N LEU A 50 2.23 1.09 1.12
CA LEU A 50 2.77 0.13 0.16
C LEU A 50 3.18 -1.20 0.82
N ASP A 51 3.55 -1.21 2.10
CA ASP A 51 3.79 -2.44 2.85
C ASP A 51 2.47 -3.15 3.21
N VAL A 52 1.40 -2.40 3.48
CA VAL A 52 0.09 -2.93 3.88
C VAL A 52 -0.77 -3.33 2.68
N LEU A 53 -0.70 -2.63 1.54
CA LEU A 53 -1.53 -2.91 0.36
C LEU A 53 -1.38 -4.35 -0.18
N PRO A 54 -0.16 -4.93 -0.30
CA PRO A 54 0.03 -6.33 -0.68
C PRO A 54 -0.58 -7.30 0.32
N SER A 55 -0.69 -6.91 1.60
CA SER A 55 -1.28 -7.74 2.65
C SER A 55 -2.80 -7.86 2.52
N GLN A 56 -3.49 -6.88 1.91
CA GLN A 56 -4.96 -6.90 1.76
C GLN A 56 -5.48 -7.74 0.59
N ALA A 57 -4.61 -8.23 -0.31
CA ALA A 57 -5.00 -9.19 -1.35
C ALA A 57 -4.66 -10.65 -0.98
N SER A 58 -3.97 -10.88 0.13
CA SER A 58 -3.41 -12.18 0.49
C SER A 58 -3.89 -12.67 1.85
N SER A 59 -5.14 -13.13 1.90
CA SER A 59 -5.44 -14.28 2.77
C SER A 59 -5.18 -15.61 2.05
N VAL A 60 -4.91 -15.61 0.73
CA VAL A 60 -4.49 -16.81 -0.01
C VAL A 60 -3.69 -16.45 -1.28
N PRO A 61 -2.34 -16.58 -1.30
CA PRO A 61 -1.59 -16.75 -2.54
C PRO A 61 -1.10 -18.21 -2.68
N SER A 62 -1.83 -19.18 -2.14
CA SER A 62 -1.34 -20.57 -2.02
C SER A 62 -2.12 -21.63 -2.80
N LYS A 63 -3.14 -21.27 -3.59
CA LYS A 63 -3.94 -22.30 -4.32
C LYS A 63 -3.49 -22.60 -5.74
N GLN A 64 -2.60 -21.83 -6.36
CA GLN A 64 -2.19 -22.08 -7.75
C GLN A 64 -0.87 -22.85 -7.93
N VAL A 65 -0.07 -23.07 -6.87
CA VAL A 65 1.17 -23.87 -6.99
C VAL A 65 0.91 -25.39 -6.91
N PHE A 66 -0.29 -25.82 -6.48
CA PHE A 66 -0.60 -27.24 -6.29
C PHE A 66 -1.31 -27.94 -7.46
N LEU A 67 -1.67 -27.23 -8.54
CA LEU A 67 -2.32 -27.83 -9.71
C LEU A 67 -1.34 -28.39 -10.76
N GLY A 68 -0.03 -28.31 -10.51
CA GLY A 68 1.01 -28.83 -11.40
C GLY A 68 1.56 -30.22 -11.06
N VAL A 69 1.18 -30.83 -9.94
CA VAL A 69 1.77 -32.12 -9.49
C VAL A 69 0.93 -33.35 -9.81
N LYS A 70 -0.07 -33.21 -10.69
CA LYS A 70 -0.85 -34.35 -11.18
C LYS A 70 -0.78 -34.40 -12.70
N GLN A 71 0.28 -35.00 -13.22
CA GLN A 71 0.26 -35.95 -14.34
C GLN A 71 1.68 -36.25 -14.85
N GLY A 72 2.09 -37.52 -14.82
CA GLY A 72 3.28 -37.99 -15.54
C GLY A 72 3.80 -39.34 -15.06
N PHE A 73 3.15 -40.42 -15.54
CA PHE A 73 3.54 -41.85 -15.58
C PHE A 73 3.89 -42.59 -14.28
#